data_AF-A0A7C7QND9-F1
#
_entry.id   AF-A0A7C7QND9-F1
#
_cell.length_a   1.000
_cell.length_b   1.000
_cell.length_c   1.000
_cell.angle_alpha   90.00
_cell.angle_beta   90.00
_cell.angle_gamma   90.00
#
_symmetry.space_group_name_H-M   'P 1'
#
loop_
_entity.id
_entity.type
_entity.pdbx_description
1 polymer ?
#
loop_
_entity_poly.entity_id
_entity_poly.type
_entity_poly.pdbx_seq_one_letter_code
_entity_poly.pdbx_strand_id
1 'polypeptide(L)'
;MLIWPSDHTVNLSGHSELRFWVKTPENLKVMIQQENRHGAKQVAWISDYGWDGTNNWQEIAIPASTFLGLNMSRIFCPFSITASTGAEFYVDDVQWC
;
A
#
# COMPACT_ATOMS: atom_id res chain seq x y z
N MET A 1 -22.23 20.18 -8.12
CA MET A 1 -21.43 19.24 -8.96
C MET A 1 -20.13 19.00 -8.24
N LEU A 2 -19.86 17.78 -7.80
CA LEU A 2 -18.58 17.43 -7.19
C LEU A 2 -17.58 17.22 -8.32
N ILE A 3 -16.63 18.14 -8.47
CA ILE A 3 -15.55 18.01 -9.46
C ILE A 3 -14.47 17.14 -8.83
N TRP A 4 -14.27 15.96 -9.38
CA TRP A 4 -13.14 15.12 -8.99
C TRP A 4 -11.89 15.53 -9.75
N PRO A 5 -10.70 15.45 -9.14
CA PRO A 5 -9.45 15.49 -9.89
C PRO A 5 -9.48 14.45 -11.01
N SER A 6 -8.84 14.74 -12.14
CA SER A 6 -8.68 13.78 -13.23
C SER A 6 -7.91 12.55 -12.74
N ASP A 7 -8.33 11.37 -13.21
CA ASP A 7 -7.59 10.15 -12.94
C ASP A 7 -6.19 10.27 -13.56
N HIS A 8 -5.18 9.99 -12.76
CA HIS A 8 -3.78 9.98 -13.15
C HIS A 8 -3.15 8.68 -12.66
N THR A 9 -2.15 8.19 -13.40
CA THR A 9 -1.45 6.96 -13.02
C THR A 9 0.05 7.18 -13.01
N VAL A 10 0.73 6.42 -12.16
CA VAL A 10 2.19 6.30 -12.13
C VAL A 10 2.62 4.93 -12.66
N ASN A 11 3.80 4.86 -13.27
CA ASN A 11 4.40 3.61 -13.73
C ASN A 11 5.31 3.04 -12.64
N LEU A 12 4.94 1.90 -12.08
CA LEU A 12 5.69 1.18 -11.05
C LEU A 12 6.33 -0.12 -11.55
N SER A 13 6.24 -0.42 -12.84
CA SER A 13 6.72 -1.71 -13.41
C SER A 13 8.23 -1.92 -13.29
N GLY A 14 9.02 -0.87 -13.01
CA GLY A 14 10.45 -0.96 -12.78
C GLY A 14 10.86 -1.16 -11.32
N HIS A 15 9.91 -1.14 -10.38
CA HIS A 15 10.18 -1.31 -8.96
C HIS A 15 9.94 -2.75 -8.51
N SER A 16 10.79 -3.20 -7.60
CA SER A 16 10.81 -4.55 -7.06
C SER A 16 9.92 -4.71 -5.83
N GLU A 17 9.70 -3.65 -5.06
CA GLU A 17 8.95 -3.71 -3.80
C GLU A 17 8.45 -2.34 -3.33
N LEU A 18 7.44 -2.39 -2.45
CA LEU A 18 6.94 -1.27 -1.68
C LEU A 18 7.52 -1.34 -0.26
N ARG A 19 8.23 -0.29 0.17
CA ARG A 19 8.78 -0.16 1.52
C ARG A 19 8.14 1.00 2.26
N PHE A 20 7.96 0.83 3.55
CA PHE A 20 7.52 1.90 4.46
C PHE A 20 7.83 1.52 5.90
N TRP A 21 7.99 2.53 6.75
CA TRP A 21 8.03 2.36 8.19
C TRP A 21 6.62 2.44 8.76
N VAL A 22 6.34 1.59 9.74
CA VAL A 22 5.05 1.59 10.45
C VAL A 22 5.25 1.46 11.96
N LYS A 23 4.40 2.14 12.71
CA LYS A 23 4.22 1.92 14.15
C LYS A 23 2.73 1.77 14.42
N THR A 24 2.32 0.58 14.85
CA THR A 24 0.91 0.24 15.01
C THR A 24 0.70 -0.86 16.05
N PRO A 25 -0.38 -0.82 16.84
CA PRO A 25 -0.77 -1.91 17.73
C PRO A 25 -1.56 -3.02 17.01
N GLU A 26 -1.88 -2.88 15.72
CA GLU A 26 -2.74 -3.81 14.98
C GLU A 26 -2.17 -4.20 13.61
N ASN A 27 -2.59 -5.35 13.10
CA ASN A 27 -2.25 -5.78 11.75
C ASN A 27 -2.98 -4.88 10.75
N LEU A 28 -2.22 -4.20 9.89
CA LEU A 28 -2.76 -3.29 8.89
C LEU A 28 -2.87 -3.94 7.51
N LYS A 29 -3.85 -3.46 6.76
CA LYS A 29 -4.13 -3.85 5.38
C LYS A 29 -3.59 -2.77 4.44
N VAL A 30 -2.59 -3.13 3.65
CA VAL A 30 -2.02 -2.29 2.59
C VAL A 30 -2.69 -2.63 1.26
N MET A 31 -2.99 -1.62 0.46
CA MET A 31 -3.64 -1.77 -0.83
C MET A 31 -3.06 -0.84 -1.87
N ILE A 32 -3.04 -1.31 -3.11
CA ILE A 32 -2.72 -0.51 -4.30
C ILE A 32 -3.84 -0.66 -5.32
N GLN A 33 -4.06 0.37 -6.15
CA GLN A 33 -5.17 0.42 -7.10
C GLN A 33 -4.68 0.77 -8.51
N GLN A 34 -5.09 -0.01 -9.51
CA GLN A 34 -4.75 0.26 -10.91
C GLN A 34 -5.74 1.21 -11.60
N GLU A 35 -5.29 1.80 -12.71
CA GLU A 35 -6.01 2.54 -13.75
C GLU A 35 -6.73 3.82 -13.30
N ASN A 36 -7.67 3.71 -12.36
CA ASN A 36 -8.52 4.79 -11.88
C ASN A 36 -9.16 4.43 -10.52
N ARG A 37 -10.00 5.32 -9.99
CA ARG A 37 -10.74 5.13 -8.72
C ARG A 37 -11.66 3.91 -8.65
N HIS A 38 -12.02 3.32 -9.80
CA HIS A 38 -12.83 2.11 -9.92
C HIS A 38 -12.02 0.88 -10.34
N GLY A 39 -10.72 1.03 -10.62
CA GLY A 39 -9.89 -0.08 -11.05
C GLY A 39 -9.62 -1.07 -9.94
N ALA A 40 -9.12 -2.25 -10.32
CA ALA A 40 -8.86 -3.36 -9.42
C ALA A 40 -7.88 -2.97 -8.31
N LYS A 41 -8.11 -3.51 -7.12
CA LYS A 41 -7.25 -3.36 -5.95
C LYS A 41 -6.61 -4.69 -5.60
N GLN A 42 -5.35 -4.65 -5.21
CA GLN A 42 -4.70 -5.77 -4.54
C GLN A 42 -4.42 -5.42 -3.09
N VAL A 43 -4.32 -6.46 -2.27
CA VAL A 43 -4.24 -6.38 -0.82
C VAL A 43 -3.00 -7.12 -0.34
N ALA A 44 -2.33 -6.56 0.66
CA ALA A 44 -1.29 -7.21 1.43
C ALA A 44 -1.51 -6.93 2.93
N TRP A 45 -1.29 -7.91 3.79
CA TRP A 45 -1.30 -7.72 5.25
C TRP A 45 0.12 -7.62 5.77
N ILE A 46 0.43 -6.64 6.62
CA ILE A 46 1.81 -6.41 7.07
C ILE A 46 2.38 -7.58 7.89
N SER A 47 1.52 -8.37 8.55
CA SER A 47 1.89 -9.62 9.22
C SER A 47 2.52 -10.68 8.31
N ASP A 48 2.20 -10.67 7.02
CA ASP A 48 2.82 -11.58 6.04
C ASP A 48 4.25 -11.12 5.65
N TYR A 49 4.65 -9.91 6.07
CA TYR A 49 5.89 -9.23 5.67
C TYR A 49 6.74 -8.75 6.86
N GLY A 50 6.70 -9.51 7.97
CA GLY A 50 7.62 -9.32 9.09
C GLY A 50 7.13 -8.40 10.19
N TRP A 51 5.87 -7.93 10.15
CA TRP A 51 5.28 -7.22 11.29
C TRP A 51 5.22 -8.12 12.54
N ASP A 52 5.84 -7.67 13.63
CA ASP A 52 6.07 -8.48 14.83
C ASP A 52 4.96 -8.42 15.89
N GLY A 53 3.89 -7.68 15.64
CA GLY A 53 2.79 -7.49 16.59
C GLY A 53 3.08 -6.46 17.69
N THR A 54 4.25 -5.84 17.70
CA THR A 54 4.62 -4.83 18.70
C THR A 54 4.32 -3.42 18.19
N ASN A 55 4.01 -2.52 19.12
CA ASN A 55 3.74 -1.11 18.81
C ASN A 55 5.04 -0.28 18.73
N ASN A 56 6.08 -0.84 18.11
CA ASN A 56 7.36 -0.18 17.83
C ASN A 56 7.48 0.14 16.33
N TRP A 57 8.36 1.07 16.00
CA TRP A 57 8.69 1.35 14.60
C TRP A 57 9.39 0.14 13.97
N GLN A 58 8.90 -0.27 12.81
CA GLN A 58 9.48 -1.34 12.01
C GLN A 58 9.32 -1.04 10.52
N GLU A 59 10.30 -1.45 9.73
CA GLU A 59 10.25 -1.38 8.27
C GLU A 59 9.50 -2.60 7.74
N ILE A 60 8.53 -2.37 6.85
CA ILE A 60 7.82 -3.42 6.11
C ILE A 60 8.21 -3.32 4.65
N ALA A 61 8.58 -4.45 4.05
CA ALA A 61 8.91 -4.58 2.64
C ALA A 61 7.96 -5.58 1.97
N ILE A 62 7.12 -5.10 1.06
CA ILE A 62 6.14 -5.90 0.33
C ILE A 62 6.62 -6.04 -1.12
N PRO A 63 7.04 -7.25 -1.56
CA PRO A 63 7.45 -7.48 -2.93
C PRO A 63 6.35 -7.10 -3.93
N ALA A 64 6.72 -6.46 -5.05
CA ALA A 64 5.80 -6.09 -6.11
C ALA A 64 5.05 -7.30 -6.68
N SER A 65 5.68 -8.48 -6.64
CA SER A 65 5.08 -9.78 -7.00
C SER A 65 3.90 -10.19 -6.11
N THR A 66 3.67 -9.53 -4.97
CA THR A 66 2.47 -9.73 -4.15
C THR A 66 1.22 -9.24 -4.89
N PHE A 67 1.33 -8.17 -5.68
CA PHE A 67 0.21 -7.51 -6.31
C PHE A 67 -0.10 -8.08 -7.71
N LEU A 68 -0.21 -9.41 -7.79
CA LEU A 68 -0.44 -10.12 -9.05
C LEU A 68 -1.74 -9.69 -9.74
N GLY A 69 -1.70 -9.69 -11.07
CA GLY A 69 -2.86 -9.36 -11.91
C GLY A 69 -3.13 -7.86 -12.07
N LEU A 70 -2.34 -6.98 -11.45
CA LEU A 70 -2.38 -5.55 -11.73
C LEU A 70 -1.43 -5.16 -12.87
N ASN A 71 -1.86 -4.20 -13.67
CA ASN A 71 -0.98 -3.52 -14.60
C ASN A 71 -0.12 -2.48 -13.85
N MET A 72 1.06 -2.88 -13.41
CA MET A 72 2.00 -2.04 -12.66
C MET A 72 2.46 -0.79 -13.44
N SER A 73 2.27 -0.71 -14.76
CA SER A 73 2.57 0.50 -15.53
C SER A 73 1.50 1.60 -15.40
N ARG A 74 0.35 1.30 -14.78
CA ARG A 74 -0.81 2.18 -14.70
C ARG A 74 -1.42 2.15 -13.31
N ILE A 75 -0.67 2.55 -12.28
CA ILE A 75 -1.14 2.55 -10.90
C ILE A 75 -1.75 3.91 -10.54
N PHE A 76 -3.03 3.92 -10.19
CA PHE A 76 -3.78 5.12 -9.80
C PHE A 76 -3.53 5.48 -8.33
N CYS A 77 -3.53 4.48 -7.44
CA CYS A 77 -3.23 4.67 -6.03
C CYS A 77 -2.03 3.77 -5.67
N PRO A 78 -0.81 4.34 -5.56
CA PRO A 78 0.41 3.56 -5.32
C PRO A 78 0.53 3.08 -3.86
N PHE A 79 -0.24 3.67 -2.94
CA PHE A 79 -0.25 3.30 -1.54
C PHE A 79 -1.57 3.73 -0.89
N SER A 80 -2.22 2.80 -0.21
CA SER A 80 -3.28 3.07 0.75
C SER A 80 -3.20 2.04 1.87
N ILE A 81 -3.56 2.44 3.08
CA ILE A 81 -3.43 1.60 4.26
C ILE A 81 -4.62 1.82 5.18
N THR A 82 -5.06 0.76 5.85
CA THR A 82 -6.20 0.83 6.78
C THR A 82 -6.06 -0.22 7.88
N ALA A 83 -6.67 0.07 9.02
CA ALA A 83 -6.88 -0.89 10.10
C ALA A 83 -8.26 -1.55 9.94
N SER A 84 -8.42 -2.79 10.41
CA SER A 84 -9.72 -3.48 10.39
C SER A 84 -10.69 -2.91 11.43
N THR A 85 -10.13 -2.30 12.47
CA THR A 85 -10.82 -1.67 13.59
C THR A 85 -10.36 -0.23 13.76
N GLY A 86 -11.04 0.54 14.62
CA GLY A 86 -10.63 1.91 14.93
C GLY A 86 -9.33 1.93 15.72
N ALA A 87 -8.20 2.03 15.03
CA ALA A 87 -6.86 2.09 15.63
C ALA A 87 -6.07 3.29 15.10
N GLU A 88 -5.25 3.87 15.98
CA GLU A 88 -4.23 4.85 15.60
C GLU A 88 -2.97 4.11 15.13
N PHE A 89 -2.42 4.54 14.00
CA PHE A 89 -1.16 4.05 13.49
C PHE A 89 -0.39 5.18 12.81
N TYR A 90 0.92 5.05 12.78
CA TYR A 90 1.83 5.97 12.12
C TYR A 90 2.53 5.28 10.97
N VAL A 91 2.74 6.01 9.89
CA VAL A 91 3.43 5.56 8.68
C VAL A 91 4.46 6.63 8.32
N ASP A 92 5.65 6.20 7.95
CA ASP A 92 6.72 7.08 7.49
C ASP A 92 7.48 6.46 6.31
N ASP A 93 8.19 7.29 5.55
CA ASP A 93 9.11 6.91 4.46
C ASP A 93 8.54 5.88 3.46
N VAL A 94 7.36 6.18 2.90
CA VAL A 94 6.69 5.32 1.90
C VAL A 94 7.36 5.48 0.54
N GLN A 95 7.90 4.39 0.00
CA GLN A 95 8.59 4.40 -1.28
C GLN A 95 8.45 3.09 -2.05
N TRP A 96 8.50 3.19 -3.37
CA TRP A 96 8.68 2.06 -4.27
C TRP A 96 10.16 1.99 -4.66
N CYS A 97 10.80 0.83 -4.43
CA CYS A 97 12.22 0.58 -4.67
C CYS A 97 12.42 -0.29 -5.90
#